data_AF-B6YX94-F1
#
_entry.id   AF-B6YX94-F1
#
_cell.length_a   1.000
_cell.length_b   1.000
_cell.length_c   1.000
_cell.angle_alpha   90.00
_cell.angle_beta   90.00
_cell.angle_gamma   90.00
#
_symmetry.space_group_name_H-M   'P 1'
#
loop_
_entity.id
_entity.type
_entity.pdbx_description
1 polymer ?
#
loop_
_entity_poly.entity_id
_entity_poly.type
_entity_poly.pdbx_seq_one_letter_code
_entity_poly.pdbx_strand_id
1 'polypeptide(L)'
;MERLKALIGRKESKVEFIGDFITLLLTDNDVYSDELLFRDAVEEIYNTLRSEVIDNGRIELVRAYEKAVLLRAIVSGDIKSPEEVLIDIRKNLRVVK
;
A
#
# COMPACT_ATOMS: atom_id res chain seq x y z
N MET A 1 -15.07 1.30 -13.37
CA MET A 1 -14.58 0.03 -13.96
C MET A 1 -13.85 0.18 -15.30
N GLU A 2 -14.35 0.94 -16.28
CA GLU A 2 -13.66 1.08 -17.58
C GLU A 2 -12.27 1.73 -17.49
N ARG A 3 -12.11 2.72 -16.61
CA ARG A 3 -10.82 3.40 -16.37
C ARG A 3 -9.76 2.46 -15.77
N LEU A 4 -10.15 1.58 -14.85
CA LEU A 4 -9.26 0.59 -14.24
C LEU A 4 -8.78 -0.45 -15.27
N LYS A 5 -9.69 -0.92 -16.14
CA LYS A 5 -9.35 -1.83 -17.24
C LYS A 5 -8.40 -1.20 -18.26
N ALA A 6 -8.50 0.12 -18.47
CA ALA A 6 -7.60 0.85 -19.36
C ALA A 6 -6.16 0.95 -18.81
N LEU A 7 -5.98 0.95 -17.48
CA LEU A 7 -4.65 0.95 -16.84
C LEU A 7 -3.95 -0.41 -16.97
N ILE A 8 -4.69 -1.51 -16.90
CA ILE A 8 -4.15 -2.88 -17.02
C ILE A 8 -3.56 -3.17 -18.41
N GLY A 9 -3.96 -2.41 -19.44
CA GLY A 9 -3.53 -2.62 -20.83
C GLY A 9 -2.21 -1.94 -21.24
N ARG A 10 -1.59 -1.14 -20.36
CA ARG A 10 -0.36 -0.40 -20.71
C ARG A 10 0.90 -1.17 -20.31
N LYS A 11 1.94 -1.12 -21.15
CA LYS A 11 3.31 -1.56 -20.81
C LYS A 11 3.99 -0.52 -19.90
N GLU A 12 3.39 -0.26 -18.75
CA GLU A 12 3.95 0.64 -17.74
C GLU A 12 4.66 -0.18 -16.66
N SER A 13 5.65 0.44 -16.00
CA SER A 13 6.27 -0.14 -14.82
C SER A 13 5.21 -0.29 -13.72
N LYS A 14 5.37 -1.27 -12.83
CA LYS A 14 4.45 -1.47 -11.69
C LYS A 14 4.26 -0.20 -10.85
N VAL A 15 5.29 0.63 -10.76
CA VAL A 15 5.27 1.90 -10.03
C VAL A 15 4.42 2.96 -10.74
N GLU A 16 4.56 3.08 -12.06
CA GLU A 16 3.72 3.98 -12.87
C GLU A 16 2.24 3.56 -12.76
N PHE A 17 1.97 2.26 -12.86
CA PHE A 17 0.62 1.73 -12.64
C PHE A 17 0.05 2.13 -11.27
N ILE A 18 0.83 2.01 -10.19
CA ILE A 18 0.39 2.42 -8.85
C ILE A 18 0.16 3.94 -8.78
N GLY A 19 0.99 4.75 -9.42
CA GLY A 19 0.79 6.20 -9.50
C GLY A 19 -0.53 6.58 -10.18
N ASP A 20 -0.82 5.95 -11.32
CA ASP A 20 -2.07 6.15 -12.04
C ASP A 20 -3.27 5.60 -11.26
N PHE A 21 -3.10 4.47 -10.58
CA PHE A 21 -4.14 3.87 -9.76
C PHE A 21 -4.50 4.77 -8.58
N ILE A 22 -3.52 5.31 -7.85
CA ILE A 22 -3.76 6.29 -6.77
C ILE A 22 -4.46 7.53 -7.32
N THR A 23 -4.05 8.01 -8.50
CA THR A 23 -4.71 9.15 -9.15
C THR A 23 -6.19 8.87 -9.41
N LEU A 24 -6.52 7.65 -9.87
CA LEU A 24 -7.89 7.22 -10.05
C LEU A 24 -8.67 7.21 -8.72
N LEU A 25 -8.09 6.63 -7.66
CA LEU A 25 -8.70 6.59 -6.32
C LEU A 25 -8.97 7.99 -5.75
N LEU A 26 -8.08 8.96 -6.02
CA LEU A 26 -8.25 10.35 -5.57
C LEU A 26 -9.28 11.13 -6.38
N THR A 27 -9.55 10.72 -7.62
CA THR A 27 -10.45 11.43 -8.53
C THR A 27 -11.87 10.87 -8.49
N ASP A 28 -12.05 9.61 -8.09
CA ASP A 28 -13.32 8.91 -8.10
C ASP A 28 -13.83 8.67 -6.67
N ASN A 29 -14.75 9.53 -6.21
CA ASN A 29 -15.34 9.43 -4.87
C ASN A 29 -16.14 8.14 -4.67
N ASP A 30 -16.56 7.45 -5.75
CA ASP A 30 -17.34 6.22 -5.63
C ASP A 30 -16.51 5.04 -5.10
N VAL A 31 -15.18 5.07 -5.22
CA VAL A 31 -14.31 3.99 -4.72
C VAL A 31 -14.22 3.98 -3.20
N TYR A 32 -14.39 5.14 -2.54
CA TYR A 32 -14.49 5.21 -1.07
C TYR A 32 -15.80 4.63 -0.53
N SER A 33 -16.81 4.51 -1.40
CA SER A 33 -18.15 4.09 -1.02
C SER A 33 -18.28 2.57 -0.84
N ASP A 34 -17.30 1.80 -1.33
CA ASP A 34 -17.22 0.34 -1.17
C ASP A 34 -15.97 -0.02 -0.35
N GLU A 35 -16.20 -0.37 0.92
CA GLU A 35 -15.16 -0.70 1.88
C GLU A 35 -14.30 -1.90 1.45
N LEU A 36 -14.91 -2.91 0.81
CA LEU A 36 -14.18 -4.09 0.34
C LEU A 36 -13.26 -3.73 -0.82
N LEU A 37 -13.79 -2.98 -1.79
CA LEU A 37 -13.01 -2.54 -2.93
C LEU A 37 -11.85 -1.63 -2.52
N PHE A 38 -12.07 -0.76 -1.53
CA PHE A 38 -11.03 0.11 -1.01
C PHE A 38 -9.94 -0.67 -0.25
N ARG A 39 -10.32 -1.68 0.55
CA ARG A 39 -9.36 -2.58 1.21
C ARG A 39 -8.48 -3.32 0.18
N ASP A 40 -9.08 -3.87 -0.86
CA ASP A 40 -8.34 -4.58 -1.92
C ASP A 40 -7.37 -3.64 -2.66
N ALA A 41 -7.80 -2.40 -2.95
CA ALA A 41 -6.97 -1.38 -3.56
C ALA A 41 -5.74 -1.05 -2.69
N VAL A 42 -5.94 -0.91 -1.38
CA VAL A 42 -4.88 -0.61 -0.42
C VAL A 42 -3.89 -1.77 -0.31
N GLU A 43 -4.35 -3.01 -0.32
CA GLU A 43 -3.48 -4.19 -0.34
C GLU A 43 -2.63 -4.25 -1.63
N GLU A 44 -3.20 -3.92 -2.79
CA GLU A 44 -2.46 -3.89 -4.05
C GLU A 44 -1.33 -2.83 -4.04
N ILE A 45 -1.63 -1.62 -3.53
CA ILE A 45 -0.64 -0.56 -3.34
C ILE A 45 0.47 -1.02 -2.40
N TYR A 46 0.10 -1.60 -1.25
CA TYR A 46 1.05 -2.11 -0.27
C TYR A 46 1.95 -3.20 -0.84
N ASN A 47 1.37 -4.22 -1.49
CA ASN A 47 2.11 -5.37 -2.00
C ASN A 47 3.07 -4.96 -3.13
N THR A 48 2.63 -4.06 -4.02
CA THR A 48 3.49 -3.56 -5.09
C THR A 48 4.66 -2.78 -4.53
N LEU A 49 4.42 -1.82 -3.62
CA LEU A 49 5.50 -1.03 -3.01
C LEU A 49 6.44 -1.89 -2.14
N ARG A 50 5.89 -2.86 -1.40
CA ARG A 50 6.69 -3.84 -0.65
C ARG A 50 7.64 -4.58 -1.58
N SER A 51 7.13 -5.10 -2.70
CA SER A 51 7.96 -5.86 -3.63
C SER A 51 9.04 -4.98 -4.29
N GLU A 52 8.69 -3.77 -4.70
CA GLU A 52 9.66 -2.85 -5.29
C GLU A 52 10.77 -2.43 -4.31
N VAL A 53 10.44 -2.18 -3.03
CA VAL A 53 11.42 -1.76 -2.02
C VAL A 53 12.22 -2.93 -1.46
N ILE A 54 11.56 -4.01 -1.06
CA ILE A 54 12.18 -5.13 -0.33
C ILE A 54 12.81 -6.13 -1.30
N ASP A 55 12.09 -6.52 -2.36
CA ASP A 55 12.55 -7.59 -3.25
C ASP A 55 13.43 -7.02 -4.37
N ASN A 56 13.06 -5.85 -4.92
CA ASN A 56 13.79 -5.21 -6.03
C ASN A 56 14.80 -4.13 -5.59
N GLY A 57 14.88 -3.84 -4.28
CA GLY A 57 15.90 -2.93 -3.72
C GLY A 57 15.75 -1.46 -4.09
N ARG A 58 14.57 -1.01 -4.53
CA ARG A 58 14.31 0.38 -4.96
C ARG A 58 14.14 1.32 -3.78
N ILE A 59 15.26 1.67 -3.15
CA ILE A 59 15.31 2.49 -1.92
C ILE A 59 14.65 3.87 -2.09
N GLU A 60 14.59 4.40 -3.31
CA GLU A 60 13.97 5.68 -3.61
C GLU A 60 12.45 5.68 -3.33
N LEU A 61 11.84 4.49 -3.30
CA LEU A 61 10.41 4.29 -3.05
C LEU A 61 10.10 4.05 -1.57
N VAL A 62 11.10 3.99 -0.68
CA VAL A 62 10.91 3.64 0.73
C VAL A 62 9.89 4.54 1.43
N ARG A 63 9.90 5.85 1.12
CA ARG A 63 8.94 6.80 1.69
C ARG A 63 7.52 6.52 1.26
N ALA A 64 7.30 6.15 0.00
CA ALA A 64 5.98 5.78 -0.49
C ALA A 64 5.50 4.49 0.18
N TYR A 65 6.39 3.50 0.31
CA TYR A 65 6.11 2.26 1.01
C TYR A 65 5.72 2.49 2.49
N GLU A 66 6.45 3.32 3.23
CA GLU A 66 6.11 3.67 4.62
C GLU A 66 4.71 4.30 4.73
N LYS A 67 4.31 5.13 3.76
CA LYS A 67 2.94 5.68 3.73
C LYS A 67 1.89 4.62 3.39
N ALA A 68 2.19 3.66 2.53
CA ALA A 68 1.31 2.55 2.24
C ALA A 68 1.12 1.61 3.45
N VAL A 69 2.16 1.39 4.26
CA VAL A 69 2.06 0.66 5.54
C VAL A 69 1.07 1.35 6.47
N LEU A 70 1.15 2.68 6.60
CA LEU A 70 0.23 3.45 7.44
C LEU A 70 -1.20 3.41 6.90
N LEU A 71 -1.39 3.57 5.59
CA LEU A 71 -2.70 3.49 4.95
C LEU A 71 -3.35 2.13 5.20
N ARG A 72 -2.59 1.04 5.03
CA ARG A 72 -3.04 -0.33 5.31
C ARG A 72 -3.46 -0.52 6.76
N ALA A 73 -2.69 -0.01 7.71
CA ALA A 73 -3.02 -0.10 9.15
C ALA A 73 -4.32 0.66 9.48
N ILE A 74 -4.53 1.84 8.88
CA ILE A 74 -5.77 2.62 9.05
C ILE A 74 -6.98 1.84 8.53
N VAL A 75 -6.85 1.23 7.34
CA VAL A 75 -7.96 0.58 6.63
C VAL A 75 -8.30 -0.81 7.17
N SER A 76 -7.31 -1.55 7.67
CA SER A 76 -7.53 -2.85 8.33
C SER A 76 -8.20 -2.71 9.70
N GLY A 77 -8.15 -1.52 10.32
CA GLY A 77 -8.57 -1.32 11.71
C GLY A 77 -7.54 -1.77 12.73
N ASP A 78 -6.34 -2.16 12.31
CA ASP A 78 -5.21 -2.57 13.17
C ASP A 78 -4.49 -1.36 13.79
N ILE A 79 -5.23 -0.39 14.32
CA ILE A 79 -4.66 0.75 15.03
C ILE A 79 -4.38 0.32 16.47
N LYS A 80 -3.17 -0.21 16.66
CA LYS A 80 -2.62 -0.53 17.98
C LYS A 80 -2.22 0.73 18.74
N SER A 81 -2.17 0.66 20.07
CA SER A 81 -1.61 1.75 20.87
C SER A 81 -0.11 1.93 20.57
N PRO A 82 0.45 3.15 20.75
CA PRO A 82 1.89 3.35 20.59
C PRO A 82 2.73 2.35 21.40
N GLU A 83 2.29 2.00 22.61
CA GLU A 83 2.94 1.03 23.48
C GLU A 83 2.95 -0.38 22.87
N GLU A 84 1.83 -0.84 22.32
CA GLU A 84 1.72 -2.14 21.66
C GLU A 84 2.61 -2.21 20.41
N VAL A 85 2.64 -1.15 19.61
CA VAL A 85 3.52 -1.04 18.44
C VAL A 85 5.00 -1.13 18.86
N LEU A 86 5.40 -0.40 19.91
CA LEU A 86 6.77 -0.45 20.44
C LEU A 86 7.13 -1.85 20.97
N ILE A 87 6.20 -2.55 21.61
CA ILE A 87 6.39 -3.93 22.06
C ILE A 87 6.62 -4.86 20.87
N ASP A 88 5.82 -4.73 19.80
CA ASP A 88 5.96 -5.56 18.62
C ASP A 88 7.27 -5.29 17.86
N ILE A 89 7.67 -4.02 17.73
CA ILE A 89 9.00 -3.66 17.20
C ILE A 89 10.10 -4.36 18.01
N ARG A 90 10.07 -4.21 19.34
CA ARG A 90 11.07 -4.82 20.22
C ARG A 90 11.10 -6.34 20.10
N LYS A 91 9.95 -7.01 19.96
CA LYS A 91 9.87 -8.46 19.76
C LYS A 91 10.54 -8.87 18.46
N ASN A 92 10.22 -8.21 17.35
CA ASN A 92 10.78 -8.54 16.03
C ASN A 92 12.29 -8.31 15.95
N LEU A 93 12.83 -7.29 16.63
CA LEU A 93 14.27 -7.06 16.72
C LEU A 93 15.01 -8.17 17.50
N ARG A 94 14.34 -8.87 18.41
CA ARG A 94 14.95 -9.96 19.19
C ARG A 94 15.03 -11.30 18.45
N VAL A 95 14.26 -11.47 17.37
CA VAL A 95 14.26 -12.68 16.53
C VAL A 95 15.45 -12.67 15.56
N VAL A 96 16.08 -11.51 15.35
CA VAL A 96 17.33 -11.37 14.61
C VAL A 96 18.50 -11.63 15.58
N LYS A 97 18.71 -12.91 15.92
CA LYS A 97 19.92 -13.39 16.62
C LYS A 97 20.41 -14.67 15.98
#